data_AF-A0A0F9X0Z3-F1
#
_entry.id   AF-A0A0F9X0Z3-F1
#
_cell.length_a   1.000
_cell.length_b   1.000
_cell.length_c   1.000
_cell.angle_alpha   90.00
_cell.angle_beta   90.00
_cell.angle_gamma   90.00
#
_symmetry.space_group_name_H-M   'P 1'
#
loop_
_entity.id
_entity.type
_entity.pdbx_description
1 polymer ?
#
loop_
_entity_poly.entity_id
_entity_poly.type
_entity_poly.pdbx_seq_one_letter_code
_entity_poly.pdbx_strand_id
1 'polypeptide(L)'
;MAGWSALPTWWVREPGLADFLGGGKAGASIAELKTYIGLTVLADFKTKKVKTSISDLELLTGLSRPMVIRGIKGLESRGMLNVVRDGHINHYELIISDTDDKWGKVPNDALRLHLPEIINRGAATLAALKIYILIASLRPNSARDTAIGHKKIREHTGIQTRHVRAGLDILINHGLIHIDQDESGGHSKYTMIGLKL
;
A
#
# COMPACT_ATOMS: atom_id res chain seq x y z
N MET A 1 -8.36 -14.73 -13.48
CA MET A 1 -7.99 -13.33 -13.17
C MET A 1 -6.48 -13.19 -13.24
N ALA A 2 -5.95 -12.02 -13.60
CA ALA A 2 -4.52 -11.76 -13.48
C ALA A 2 -4.11 -11.88 -12.00
N GLY A 3 -3.00 -12.56 -11.71
CA GLY A 3 -2.47 -12.73 -10.34
C GLY A 3 -1.88 -11.45 -9.74
N TRP A 4 -2.16 -10.28 -10.33
CA TRP A 4 -1.60 -8.99 -9.96
C TRP A 4 -2.59 -7.85 -10.22
N SER A 5 -2.39 -6.74 -9.51
CA SER A 5 -3.11 -5.47 -9.72
C SER A 5 -2.14 -4.30 -9.90
N ALA A 6 -2.64 -3.22 -10.50
CA ALA A 6 -1.86 -1.99 -10.71
C ALA A 6 -2.16 -0.97 -9.62
N LEU A 7 -1.24 -0.81 -8.68
CA LEU A 7 -1.29 0.20 -7.63
C LEU A 7 -0.87 1.56 -8.20
N PRO A 8 -1.75 2.59 -8.25
CA PRO A 8 -1.31 3.91 -8.72
C PRO A 8 -0.29 4.51 -7.73
N THR A 9 0.79 5.10 -8.25
CA THR A 9 1.92 5.60 -7.43
C THR A 9 2.33 7.04 -7.71
N TRP A 10 1.52 7.79 -8.46
CA TRP A 10 1.77 9.20 -8.81
C TRP A 10 2.03 10.08 -7.58
N TRP A 11 1.27 9.86 -6.50
CA TRP A 11 1.37 10.60 -5.24
C TRP A 11 2.59 10.20 -4.36
N VAL A 12 3.37 9.19 -4.76
CA VAL A 12 4.52 8.69 -3.97
C VAL A 12 5.82 9.46 -4.27
N ARG A 13 5.92 10.10 -5.45
CA ARG A 13 7.18 10.68 -5.97
C ARG A 13 7.45 12.10 -5.46
N GLU A 14 6.41 12.89 -5.24
CA GLU A 14 6.42 13.96 -4.23
C GLU A 14 6.23 13.26 -2.88
N PRO A 15 6.85 13.67 -1.76
CA PRO A 15 6.91 12.87 -0.52
C PRO A 15 5.55 12.65 0.19
N GLY A 16 4.46 12.41 -0.53
CA GLY A 16 3.11 12.17 -0.06
C GLY A 16 2.97 10.94 0.84
N LEU A 17 3.91 9.98 0.79
CA LEU A 17 3.96 8.96 1.84
C LEU A 17 4.21 9.56 3.23
N ALA A 18 4.91 10.70 3.34
CA ALA A 18 5.13 11.40 4.60
C ALA A 18 3.82 11.98 5.19
N ASP A 19 2.84 12.31 4.36
CA ASP A 19 1.55 12.91 4.76
C ASP A 19 0.61 11.94 5.50
N PHE A 20 0.96 10.66 5.53
CA PHE A 20 0.31 9.64 6.35
C PHE A 20 0.92 9.68 7.76
N LEU A 21 0.38 10.53 8.62
CA LEU A 21 0.96 10.90 9.90
C LEU A 21 0.90 9.79 10.97
N GLY A 22 1.99 9.69 11.75
CA GLY A 22 2.10 8.80 12.92
C GLY A 22 1.45 9.37 14.19
N GLY A 23 1.84 8.82 15.35
CA GLY A 23 1.32 9.26 16.66
C GLY A 23 -0.19 9.08 16.78
N GLY A 24 -0.90 10.09 17.30
CA GLY A 24 -2.37 10.05 17.44
C GLY A 24 -3.14 9.90 16.12
N LYS A 25 -2.50 10.14 14.97
CA LYS A 25 -3.08 9.98 13.62
C LYS A 25 -2.75 8.64 12.95
N ALA A 26 -1.92 7.80 13.58
CA ALA A 26 -1.43 6.56 12.99
C ALA A 26 -2.58 5.62 12.58
N GLY A 27 -3.62 5.48 13.41
CA GLY A 27 -4.76 4.63 13.10
C GLY A 27 -5.51 5.06 11.84
N ALA A 28 -5.71 6.36 11.65
CA ALA A 28 -6.35 6.89 10.44
C ALA A 28 -5.48 6.64 9.19
N SER A 29 -4.18 6.91 9.30
CA SER A 29 -3.23 6.68 8.21
C SER A 29 -3.12 5.20 7.83
N ILE A 30 -3.11 4.30 8.81
CA ILE A 30 -3.14 2.85 8.57
C ILE A 30 -4.42 2.46 7.82
N ALA A 31 -5.58 2.97 8.25
CA ALA A 31 -6.84 2.69 7.57
C ALA A 31 -6.84 3.18 6.12
N GLU A 32 -6.39 4.40 5.87
CA GLU A 32 -6.26 4.95 4.50
C GLU A 32 -5.38 4.05 3.63
N LEU A 33 -4.19 3.68 4.10
CA LEU A 33 -3.26 2.87 3.31
C LEU A 33 -3.76 1.44 3.08
N LYS A 34 -4.33 0.77 4.10
CA LYS A 34 -4.91 -0.58 3.91
C LYS A 34 -6.11 -0.53 2.98
N THR A 35 -6.99 0.47 3.10
CA THR A 35 -8.11 0.66 2.17
C THR A 35 -7.63 0.90 0.74
N TYR A 36 -6.59 1.72 0.54
CA TYR A 36 -6.02 1.98 -0.78
C TYR A 36 -5.46 0.71 -1.44
N ILE A 37 -4.71 -0.09 -0.68
CA ILE A 37 -4.19 -1.39 -1.14
C ILE A 37 -5.34 -2.36 -1.44
N GLY A 38 -6.35 -2.43 -0.55
CA GLY A 38 -7.52 -3.30 -0.75
C GLY A 38 -8.31 -2.94 -2.01
N LEU A 39 -8.60 -1.66 -2.23
CA LEU A 39 -9.26 -1.19 -3.45
C LEU A 39 -8.42 -1.49 -4.70
N THR A 40 -7.10 -1.32 -4.63
CA THR A 40 -6.18 -1.68 -5.73
C THR A 40 -6.31 -3.15 -6.12
N VAL A 41 -6.37 -4.06 -5.14
CA VAL A 41 -6.51 -5.50 -5.38
C VAL A 41 -7.84 -5.86 -6.08
N LEU A 42 -8.88 -5.05 -5.89
CA LEU A 42 -10.19 -5.24 -6.51
C LEU A 42 -10.38 -4.47 -7.82
N ALA A 43 -9.52 -3.48 -8.10
CA ALA A 43 -9.70 -2.56 -9.22
C ALA A 43 -9.50 -3.24 -10.57
N ASP A 44 -10.39 -2.91 -11.51
CA ASP A 44 -10.17 -3.25 -12.90
C ASP A 44 -8.96 -2.47 -13.45
N PHE A 45 -8.08 -3.17 -14.18
CA PHE A 45 -6.83 -2.59 -14.64
C PHE A 45 -7.04 -1.42 -15.60
N LYS A 46 -8.05 -1.45 -16.47
CA LYS A 46 -8.25 -0.42 -17.50
C LYS A 46 -8.99 0.78 -16.93
N THR A 47 -10.08 0.53 -16.22
CA THR A 47 -11.00 1.56 -15.75
C THR A 47 -10.65 2.11 -14.38
N LYS A 48 -9.82 1.40 -13.60
CA LYS A 48 -9.49 1.72 -12.20
C LYS A 48 -10.71 1.74 -11.26
N LYS A 49 -11.82 1.16 -11.71
CA LYS A 49 -13.09 1.13 -10.98
C LYS A 49 -13.22 -0.15 -10.15
N VAL A 50 -13.89 -0.02 -9.02
CA VAL A 50 -14.24 -1.10 -8.10
C VAL A 50 -15.73 -0.99 -7.78
N LYS A 51 -16.45 -2.10 -7.80
CA LYS A 51 -17.81 -2.20 -7.28
C LYS A 51 -17.80 -3.18 -6.10
N THR A 52 -17.93 -2.69 -4.87
CA THR A 52 -17.83 -3.55 -3.67
C THR A 52 -18.56 -2.96 -2.47
N SER A 53 -18.92 -3.81 -1.51
CA SER A 53 -19.53 -3.37 -0.26
C SER A 53 -18.47 -2.92 0.75
N ILE A 54 -18.90 -2.20 1.80
CA ILE A 54 -18.02 -1.91 2.93
C ILE A 54 -17.61 -3.21 3.65
N SER A 55 -18.51 -4.19 3.75
CA SER A 55 -18.25 -5.47 4.42
C SER A 55 -17.16 -6.28 3.72
N ASP A 56 -17.12 -6.28 2.38
CA ASP A 56 -16.06 -6.91 1.62
C ASP A 56 -14.71 -6.22 1.84
N LEU A 57 -14.70 -4.90 1.96
CA LEU A 57 -13.50 -4.14 2.31
C LEU A 57 -13.05 -4.42 3.75
N GLU A 58 -13.96 -4.63 4.70
CA GLU A 58 -13.62 -5.07 6.06
C GLU A 58 -12.86 -6.41 6.02
N LEU A 59 -13.37 -7.38 5.26
CA LEU A 59 -12.72 -8.69 5.09
C LEU A 59 -11.35 -8.57 4.42
N LEU A 60 -11.26 -7.80 3.33
CA LEU A 60 -10.01 -7.66 2.56
C LEU A 60 -8.92 -6.89 3.30
N THR A 61 -9.31 -5.91 4.11
CA THR A 61 -8.36 -5.04 4.81
C THR A 61 -8.15 -5.44 6.27
N GLY A 62 -8.97 -6.32 6.83
CA GLY A 62 -8.97 -6.63 8.26
C GLY A 62 -9.33 -5.43 9.15
N LEU A 63 -9.85 -4.35 8.57
CA LEU A 63 -10.30 -3.16 9.31
C LEU A 63 -11.75 -3.35 9.76
N SER A 64 -12.12 -2.71 10.88
CA SER A 64 -13.52 -2.58 11.25
C SER A 64 -14.25 -1.59 10.34
N ARG A 65 -15.58 -1.73 10.22
CA ARG A 65 -16.45 -0.82 9.44
C ARG A 65 -16.13 0.67 9.63
N PRO A 66 -16.02 1.21 10.86
CA PRO A 66 -15.75 2.64 11.05
C PRO A 66 -14.37 3.03 10.51
N MET A 67 -13.39 2.12 10.55
CA MET A 67 -12.05 2.36 10.04
C MET A 67 -12.01 2.31 8.51
N VAL A 68 -12.73 1.37 7.87
CA VAL A 68 -12.90 1.38 6.40
C VAL A 68 -13.54 2.69 5.94
N ILE A 69 -14.63 3.12 6.57
CA ILE A 69 -15.30 4.39 6.26
C ILE A 69 -14.34 5.57 6.44
N ARG A 70 -13.54 5.57 7.51
CA ARG A 70 -12.52 6.60 7.76
C ARG A 70 -11.45 6.59 6.67
N GLY A 71 -10.96 5.41 6.29
CA GLY A 71 -9.97 5.25 5.21
C GLY A 71 -10.48 5.79 3.88
N ILE A 72 -11.71 5.42 3.50
CA ILE A 72 -12.37 5.93 2.28
C ILE A 72 -12.47 7.46 2.30
N LYS A 73 -12.97 8.04 3.41
CA LYS A 73 -13.09 9.50 3.55
C LYS A 73 -11.73 10.21 3.48
N GLY A 74 -10.70 9.63 4.10
CA GLY A 74 -9.33 10.17 4.03
C GLY A 74 -8.80 10.16 2.60
N LEU A 75 -8.95 9.06 1.88
CA LEU A 75 -8.52 8.95 0.48
C LEU A 75 -9.28 9.89 -0.45
N GLU A 76 -10.60 10.04 -0.26
CA GLU A 76 -11.44 11.00 -1.00
C GLU A 76 -10.97 12.44 -0.74
N SER A 77 -10.71 12.80 0.53
CA SER A 77 -10.21 14.14 0.89
C SER A 77 -8.81 14.46 0.34
N ARG A 78 -8.02 13.44 0.03
CA ARG A 78 -6.68 13.56 -0.59
C ARG A 78 -6.73 13.56 -2.11
N GLY A 79 -7.91 13.44 -2.73
CA GLY A 79 -8.05 13.34 -4.19
C GLY A 79 -7.50 12.03 -4.76
N MET A 80 -7.39 10.98 -3.95
CA MET A 80 -6.88 9.67 -4.38
C MET A 80 -8.01 8.73 -4.82
N LEU A 81 -9.26 9.08 -4.50
CA LEU A 81 -10.42 8.20 -4.64
C LEU A 81 -11.69 9.01 -4.95
N ASN A 82 -12.39 8.65 -6.02
CA ASN A 82 -13.78 9.07 -6.23
C ASN A 82 -14.73 8.00 -5.70
N VAL A 83 -15.83 8.41 -5.07
CA VAL A 83 -16.82 7.50 -4.48
C VAL A 83 -18.23 7.88 -4.92
N VAL A 84 -18.87 6.99 -5.66
CA VAL A 84 -20.32 7.05 -5.92
C VAL A 84 -21.00 6.07 -4.96
N ARG A 85 -21.82 6.62 -4.07
CA ARG A 85 -22.50 5.89 -3.01
C ARG A 85 -23.86 5.42 -3.53
N ASP A 86 -24.05 4.10 -3.65
CA ASP A 86 -25.27 3.49 -4.22
C ASP A 86 -25.81 2.36 -3.31
N GLY A 87 -26.68 2.72 -2.37
CA GLY A 87 -27.27 1.78 -1.43
C GLY A 87 -26.20 1.02 -0.62
N HIS A 88 -26.19 -0.32 -0.73
CA HIS A 88 -25.27 -1.19 0.01
C HIS A 88 -23.92 -1.42 -0.71
N ILE A 89 -23.87 -1.18 -2.03
CA ILE A 89 -22.68 -1.43 -2.85
C ILE A 89 -22.21 -0.10 -3.40
N ASN A 90 -21.01 0.31 -3.02
CA ASN A 90 -20.44 1.55 -3.53
C ASN A 90 -19.61 1.29 -4.78
N HIS A 91 -19.54 2.33 -5.61
CA HIS A 91 -18.66 2.39 -6.76
C HIS A 91 -17.49 3.32 -6.42
N TYR A 92 -16.28 2.79 -6.57
CA TYR A 92 -15.04 3.51 -6.29
C TYR A 92 -14.22 3.62 -7.57
N GLU A 93 -13.46 4.69 -7.70
CA GLU A 93 -12.51 4.89 -8.79
C GLU A 93 -11.20 5.44 -8.23
N LEU A 94 -10.12 4.69 -8.44
CA LEU A 94 -8.78 5.13 -8.06
C LEU A 94 -8.32 6.21 -9.04
N ILE A 95 -7.97 7.38 -8.51
CA ILE A 95 -7.51 8.51 -9.32
C ILE A 95 -6.10 8.22 -9.86
N ILE A 96 -5.90 8.55 -11.14
CA ILE A 96 -4.59 8.58 -11.80
C ILE A 96 -4.30 10.05 -12.14
N SER A 97 -3.05 10.48 -11.98
CA SER A 97 -2.65 11.83 -12.40
C SER A 97 -2.56 11.91 -13.92
N ASP A 98 -3.05 13.01 -14.50
CA ASP A 98 -2.90 13.31 -15.93
C ASP A 98 -1.44 13.56 -16.32
N THR A 99 -0.60 13.97 -15.36
CA THR A 99 0.82 14.27 -15.57
C THR A 99 1.75 13.12 -15.20
N ASP A 100 1.24 12.10 -14.49
CA ASP A 100 2.01 10.96 -14.03
C ASP A 100 1.12 9.73 -13.88
N ASP A 101 1.14 8.88 -14.91
CA ASP A 101 0.32 7.68 -14.97
C ASP A 101 1.01 6.43 -14.39
N LYS A 102 2.18 6.57 -13.76
CA LYS A 102 2.94 5.38 -13.32
C LYS A 102 2.25 4.67 -12.15
N TRP A 103 2.43 3.37 -12.16
CA TRP A 103 1.84 2.43 -11.22
C TRP A 103 2.82 1.30 -10.89
N GLY A 104 2.66 0.73 -9.71
CA GLY A 104 3.40 -0.44 -9.25
C GLY A 104 2.57 -1.72 -9.37
N LYS A 105 3.10 -2.76 -10.00
CA LYS A 105 2.49 -4.10 -10.02
C LYS A 105 2.57 -4.70 -8.62
N VAL A 106 1.43 -5.18 -8.09
CA VAL A 106 1.34 -5.82 -6.77
C VAL A 106 0.66 -7.19 -6.87
N PRO A 107 1.06 -8.17 -6.03
CA PRO A 107 0.56 -9.55 -6.06
C PRO A 107 -0.81 -9.66 -5.40
N ASN A 108 -1.82 -10.07 -6.16
CA ASN A 108 -3.20 -10.07 -5.67
C ASN A 108 -3.44 -11.09 -4.57
N ASP A 109 -3.00 -12.33 -4.78
CA ASP A 109 -3.30 -13.43 -3.85
C ASP A 109 -2.57 -13.25 -2.52
N ALA A 110 -1.30 -12.85 -2.55
CA ALA A 110 -0.53 -12.54 -1.34
C ALA A 110 -1.16 -11.38 -0.55
N LEU A 111 -1.62 -10.32 -1.23
CA LEU A 111 -2.28 -9.20 -0.56
C LEU A 111 -3.64 -9.60 0.02
N ARG A 112 -4.46 -10.39 -0.70
CA ARG A 112 -5.75 -10.88 -0.17
C ARG A 112 -5.57 -11.72 1.08
N LEU A 113 -4.51 -12.53 1.12
CA LEU A 113 -4.23 -13.40 2.25
C LEU A 113 -3.67 -12.62 3.46
N HIS A 114 -2.67 -11.78 3.25
CA HIS A 114 -1.86 -11.25 4.34
C HIS A 114 -2.19 -9.81 4.76
N LEU A 115 -2.78 -8.99 3.89
CA LEU A 115 -3.21 -7.65 4.28
C LEU A 115 -4.15 -7.63 5.50
N PRO A 116 -5.17 -8.52 5.62
CA PRO A 116 -6.05 -8.52 6.79
C PRO A 116 -5.33 -8.94 8.09
N GLU A 117 -4.25 -9.73 7.99
CA GLU A 117 -3.48 -10.21 9.15
C GLU A 117 -2.58 -9.13 9.77
N ILE A 118 -2.20 -8.12 9.00
CA ILE A 118 -1.39 -7.00 9.49
C ILE A 118 -2.21 -6.21 10.53
N ILE A 119 -1.69 -6.13 11.75
CA ILE A 119 -2.35 -5.40 12.86
C ILE A 119 -2.66 -3.94 12.49
N ASN A 120 -3.78 -3.40 12.99
CA ASN A 120 -4.28 -2.08 12.57
C ASN A 120 -3.81 -0.89 13.45
N ARG A 121 -2.69 -1.03 14.16
CA ARG A 121 -2.19 -0.01 15.10
C ARG A 121 -0.67 0.03 15.19
N GLY A 122 -0.15 1.19 15.60
CA GLY A 122 1.26 1.35 15.96
C GLY A 122 2.14 1.88 14.83
N ALA A 123 3.27 2.48 15.22
CA ALA A 123 4.19 3.12 14.28
C ALA A 123 4.89 2.10 13.36
N ALA A 124 5.14 0.88 13.81
CA ALA A 124 5.75 -0.18 13.01
C ALA A 124 4.83 -0.61 11.86
N THR A 125 3.53 -0.80 12.11
CA THR A 125 2.54 -1.08 11.05
C THR A 125 2.49 0.02 10.01
N LEU A 126 2.38 1.28 10.47
CA LEU A 126 2.35 2.41 9.54
C LEU A 126 3.62 2.44 8.69
N ALA A 127 4.78 2.19 9.30
CA ALA A 127 6.04 2.06 8.56
C ALA A 127 6.00 0.91 7.55
N ALA A 128 5.51 -0.27 7.92
CA ALA A 128 5.37 -1.42 7.03
C ALA A 128 4.54 -1.07 5.77
N LEU A 129 3.36 -0.48 5.94
CA LEU A 129 2.48 -0.12 4.82
C LEU A 129 3.12 0.93 3.90
N LYS A 130 3.77 1.96 4.47
CA LYS A 130 4.48 2.96 3.68
C LYS A 130 5.65 2.37 2.91
N ILE A 131 6.45 1.52 3.55
CA ILE A 131 7.59 0.85 2.92
C ILE A 131 7.12 -0.06 1.78
N TYR A 132 6.04 -0.81 1.98
CA TYR A 132 5.49 -1.69 0.95
C TYR A 132 5.09 -0.91 -0.31
N ILE A 133 4.36 0.20 -0.15
CA ILE A 133 3.97 1.07 -1.27
C ILE A 133 5.18 1.72 -1.93
N LEU A 134 6.18 2.16 -1.14
CA LEU A 134 7.42 2.71 -1.69
C LEU A 134 8.14 1.67 -2.56
N ILE A 135 8.33 0.44 -2.06
CA ILE A 135 8.95 -0.64 -2.82
C ILE A 135 8.17 -0.91 -4.11
N ALA A 136 6.84 -1.00 -4.03
CA ALA A 136 5.98 -1.18 -5.20
C ALA A 136 6.13 -0.04 -6.23
N SER A 137 6.34 1.20 -5.77
CA SER A 137 6.49 2.38 -6.63
C SER A 137 7.84 2.49 -7.32
N LEU A 138 8.90 1.95 -6.71
CA LEU A 138 10.26 2.02 -7.22
C LEU A 138 10.63 0.80 -8.07
N ARG A 139 10.00 -0.35 -7.82
CA ARG A 139 10.26 -1.59 -8.54
C ARG A 139 9.73 -1.50 -9.98
N PRO A 140 10.57 -1.66 -11.01
CA PRO A 140 10.11 -1.75 -12.39
C PRO A 140 9.11 -2.91 -12.57
N ASN A 141 8.04 -2.72 -13.34
CA ASN A 141 7.00 -3.75 -13.50
C ASN A 141 7.46 -5.05 -14.18
N SER A 142 8.64 -5.04 -14.79
CA SER A 142 9.35 -6.18 -15.39
C SER A 142 10.39 -6.83 -14.46
N ALA A 143 10.67 -6.27 -13.28
CA ALA A 143 11.65 -6.78 -12.33
C ALA A 143 10.97 -7.36 -11.08
N ARG A 144 11.60 -8.33 -10.42
CA ARG A 144 11.08 -8.88 -9.14
C ARG A 144 11.45 -8.03 -7.93
N ASP A 145 12.47 -7.20 -8.09
CA ASP A 145 13.19 -6.59 -6.98
C ASP A 145 13.57 -5.14 -7.26
N THR A 146 13.94 -4.44 -6.18
CA THR A 146 14.48 -3.09 -6.22
C THR A 146 15.44 -2.88 -5.05
N ALA A 147 16.43 -2.01 -5.23
CA ALA A 147 17.41 -1.70 -4.20
C ALA A 147 17.19 -0.28 -3.66
N ILE A 148 17.07 -0.14 -2.34
CA ILE A 148 16.93 1.18 -1.70
C ILE A 148 17.53 1.18 -0.29
N GLY A 149 18.39 2.16 0.00
CA GLY A 149 18.95 2.28 1.35
C GLY A 149 17.95 2.80 2.39
N HIS A 150 18.13 2.43 3.66
CA HIS A 150 17.29 2.90 4.78
C HIS A 150 17.16 4.43 4.86
N LYS A 151 18.21 5.18 4.51
CA LYS A 151 18.18 6.65 4.44
C LYS A 151 17.12 7.15 3.46
N LYS A 152 17.12 6.63 2.22
CA LYS A 152 16.14 6.97 1.19
C LYS A 152 14.73 6.54 1.55
N ILE A 153 14.57 5.37 2.19
CA ILE A 153 13.26 4.94 2.72
C ILE A 153 12.70 6.02 3.65
N ARG A 154 13.50 6.51 4.60
CA ARG A 154 13.07 7.55 5.53
C ARG A 154 12.73 8.86 4.84
N GLU A 155 13.56 9.30 3.89
CA GLU A 155 13.34 10.53 3.12
C GLU A 155 12.00 10.51 2.40
N HIS A 156 11.64 9.38 1.75
CA HIS A 156 10.39 9.27 0.99
C HIS A 156 9.16 9.03 1.88
N THR A 157 9.32 8.36 3.03
CA THR A 157 8.16 7.93 3.85
C THR A 157 7.94 8.76 5.11
N GLY A 158 8.90 9.61 5.49
CA GLY A 158 8.87 10.37 6.73
C GLY A 158 8.96 9.52 8.01
N ILE A 159 9.29 8.23 7.90
CA ILE A 159 9.36 7.34 9.08
C ILE A 159 10.64 7.59 9.88
N GLN A 160 10.53 7.41 11.20
CA GLN A 160 11.69 7.47 12.09
C GLN A 160 12.55 6.22 11.93
N THR A 161 13.88 6.36 12.03
CA THR A 161 14.85 5.27 11.88
C THR A 161 14.49 4.03 12.68
N ARG A 162 14.10 4.21 13.94
CA ARG A 162 13.74 3.12 14.86
C ARG A 162 12.57 2.24 14.38
N HIS A 163 11.74 2.74 13.45
CA HIS A 163 10.59 2.03 12.92
C HIS A 163 10.83 1.40 11.54
N VAL A 164 11.94 1.71 10.87
CA VAL A 164 12.27 1.15 9.54
C VAL A 164 12.38 -0.38 9.64
N ARG A 165 13.24 -0.86 10.55
CA ARG A 165 13.48 -2.31 10.72
C ARG A 165 12.22 -3.03 11.17
N ALA A 166 11.53 -2.51 12.19
CA ALA A 166 10.28 -3.10 12.67
C ALA A 166 9.18 -3.16 11.59
N GLY A 167 9.11 -2.17 10.70
CA GLY A 167 8.20 -2.20 9.56
C GLY A 167 8.57 -3.25 8.52
N LEU A 168 9.86 -3.40 8.22
CA LEU A 168 10.36 -4.47 7.34
C LEU A 168 10.10 -5.86 7.91
N ASP A 169 10.32 -6.06 9.20
CA ASP A 169 10.09 -7.34 9.88
C ASP A 169 8.62 -7.76 9.77
N ILE A 170 7.67 -6.81 9.88
CA ILE A 170 6.24 -7.08 9.64
C ILE A 170 6.01 -7.59 8.21
N LEU A 171 6.58 -6.93 7.20
CA LEU A 171 6.39 -7.34 5.80
C LEU A 171 7.02 -8.71 5.49
N ILE A 172 8.16 -9.03 6.09
CA ILE A 172 8.82 -10.34 5.97
C ILE A 172 7.97 -11.43 6.63
N ASN A 173 7.52 -11.20 7.87
CA ASN A 173 6.74 -12.18 8.63
C ASN A 173 5.40 -12.51 7.97
N HIS A 174 4.81 -11.54 7.26
CA HIS A 174 3.60 -11.74 6.45
C HIS A 174 3.89 -12.17 5.01
N GLY A 175 5.13 -12.55 4.67
CA GLY A 175 5.47 -13.07 3.34
C GLY A 175 5.17 -12.10 2.20
N LEU A 176 5.21 -10.79 2.44
CA LEU A 176 4.95 -9.76 1.42
C LEU A 176 6.23 -9.33 0.71
N ILE A 177 7.37 -9.39 1.40
CA ILE A 177 8.69 -9.10 0.84
C ILE A 177 9.73 -10.11 1.31
N HIS A 178 10.79 -10.25 0.53
CA HIS A 178 12.06 -10.86 0.92
C HIS A 178 13.17 -9.80 0.84
N ILE A 179 14.18 -9.91 1.70
CA ILE A 179 15.33 -9.00 1.73
C ILE A 179 16.60 -9.80 1.52
N ASP A 180 17.30 -9.50 0.43
CA ASP A 180 18.66 -9.97 0.21
C ASP A 180 19.62 -8.90 0.74
N GLN A 181 20.50 -9.27 1.67
CA GLN A 181 21.61 -8.43 2.08
C GLN A 181 22.79 -8.66 1.15
N ASP A 182 23.29 -7.59 0.54
CA ASP A 182 24.56 -7.64 -0.17
C ASP A 182 25.68 -7.68 0.88
N GLU A 183 26.46 -8.76 0.90
CA GLU A 183 27.58 -8.98 1.82
C GLU A 183 28.64 -7.86 1.70
N SER A 184 28.62 -7.10 0.61
CA SER A 184 29.56 -6.01 0.29
C SER A 184 29.20 -4.65 0.93
N GLY A 185 28.15 -4.58 1.76
CA GLY A 185 27.69 -3.32 2.38
C GLY A 185 26.87 -2.41 1.45
N GLY A 186 26.36 -2.96 0.35
CA GLY A 186 25.49 -2.29 -0.62
C GLY A 186 24.08 -1.96 -0.11
N HIS A 187 23.24 -1.41 -0.97
CA HIS A 187 21.83 -1.22 -0.66
C HIS A 187 21.11 -2.56 -0.52
N SER A 188 20.30 -2.72 0.54
CA SER A 188 19.43 -3.89 0.66
C SER A 188 18.52 -3.99 -0.56
N LYS A 189 18.36 -5.22 -1.04
CA LYS A 189 17.56 -5.56 -2.20
C LYS A 189 16.26 -6.17 -1.71
N TYR A 190 15.13 -5.61 -2.15
CA TYR A 190 13.80 -6.00 -1.70
C TYR A 190 13.05 -6.66 -2.84
N THR A 191 12.66 -7.93 -2.64
CA THR A 191 11.89 -8.72 -3.60
C THR A 191 10.43 -8.79 -3.15
N MET A 192 9.48 -8.45 -4.02
CA MET A 192 8.05 -8.61 -3.70
C MET A 192 7.60 -10.04 -3.95
N ILE A 193 7.07 -10.71 -2.93
CA ILE A 193 6.67 -12.11 -3.00
C ILE A 193 5.31 -12.25 -3.68
N GLY A 194 5.12 -13.29 -4.49
CA GLY A 194 3.83 -13.60 -5.14
C GLY A 194 3.64 -12.97 -6.53
N LEU A 195 4.61 -12.18 -7.03
CA LEU A 195 4.62 -11.72 -8.41
C LEU A 195 5.22 -12.77 -9.34
N LYS A 196 4.45 -13.21 -10.33
CA LYS A 196 4.97 -13.94 -11.50
C LYS A 196 5.37 -12.91 -12.57
N LEU A 197 6.59 -13.02 -13.09
CA LEU A 197 7.08 -12.16 -14.18
C LEU A 197 6.47 -12.58 -15.51
#